data_AF-A0A1H3JGV1-F1
#
_entry.id   AF-A0A1H3JGV1-F1
#
_cell.length_a   1.000
_cell.length_b   1.000
_cell.length_c   1.000
_cell.angle_alpha   90.00
_cell.angle_beta   90.00
_cell.angle_gamma   90.00
#
_symmetry.space_group_name_H-M   'P 1'
#
loop_
_entity.id
_entity.type
_entity.pdbx_description
1 polymer ?
#
loop_
_entity_poly.entity_id
_entity_poly.type
_entity_poly.pdbx_seq_one_letter_code
_entity_poly.pdbx_strand_id
1 'polypeptide(L)'
;MALKMDFEEVKGFGTNIKAKSEEVTNLQNFLNQVVNEQLPGIWQGQGYEGFQQRVREMAPSFEAMRQLITDIGDGVIKNAEAYQEFDTTIGSKNRN
;
A
#
# COMPACT_ATOMS: atom_id res chain seq x y z
N MET A 1 21.58 -16.66 20.23
CA MET A 1 20.74 -15.45 20.32
C MET A 1 19.45 -15.81 19.59
N ALA A 2 18.34 -16.05 20.29
CA ALA A 2 17.05 -16.27 19.65
C ALA A 2 16.45 -14.90 19.34
N LEU A 3 16.16 -14.61 18.08
CA LEU A 3 15.44 -13.39 17.72
C LEU A 3 14.06 -13.47 18.39
N LYS A 4 13.77 -12.57 19.34
CA LYS A 4 12.42 -12.38 19.87
C LYS A 4 11.59 -11.61 18.83
N MET A 5 11.21 -12.27 17.75
CA MET A 5 10.24 -11.76 16.78
C MET A 5 9.00 -12.64 16.85
N ASP A 6 7.82 -12.03 17.01
CA ASP A 6 6.56 -12.74 16.76
C ASP A 6 6.31 -12.70 15.25
N PHE A 7 6.65 -13.79 14.56
CA PHE A 7 6.56 -13.87 13.11
C PHE A 7 5.12 -13.69 12.60
N GLU A 8 4.12 -14.16 13.35
CA GLU A 8 2.72 -14.02 12.97
C GLU A 8 2.25 -12.57 13.11
N GLU A 9 2.64 -11.89 14.19
CA GLU A 9 2.32 -10.48 14.39
C GLU A 9 2.93 -9.61 13.27
N VAL A 10 4.20 -9.86 12.92
CA VAL A 10 4.89 -9.12 11.85
C VAL A 10 4.26 -9.36 10.48
N LYS A 11 3.90 -10.61 10.14
CA LYS A 11 3.14 -10.92 8.91
C LYS A 11 1.77 -10.26 8.91
N GLY A 12 1.11 -10.17 10.06
CA GLY A 12 -0.13 -9.44 10.26
C GLY A 12 0.02 -7.95 9.93
N PHE A 13 1.08 -7.30 10.41
CA PHE A 13 1.38 -5.90 10.05
C PHE A 13 1.64 -5.73 8.56
N GLY A 14 2.42 -6.62 7.93
CA GLY A 14 2.66 -6.56 6.49
C GLY A 14 1.38 -6.67 5.68
N THR A 15 0.47 -7.57 6.07
CA THR A 15 -0.86 -7.70 5.45
C THR A 15 -1.71 -6.44 5.62
N ASN A 16 -1.71 -5.85 6.82
CA ASN A 16 -2.44 -4.61 7.10
C ASN A 16 -1.90 -3.42 6.29
N ILE A 17 -0.58 -3.34 6.10
CA ILE A 17 0.04 -2.32 5.25
C ILE A 17 -0.42 -2.48 3.80
N LYS A 18 -0.39 -3.70 3.24
CA LYS A 18 -0.84 -3.95 1.86
C LYS A 18 -2.29 -3.52 1.65
N ALA A 19 -3.16 -3.76 2.64
CA ALA A 19 -4.56 -3.36 2.58
C ALA A 19 -4.74 -1.83 2.43
N LYS A 20 -3.78 -1.01 2.90
CA LYS A 20 -3.83 0.46 2.73
C LYS A 20 -3.67 0.94 1.28
N SER A 21 -3.20 0.09 0.37
CA SER A 21 -3.20 0.41 -1.06
C SER A 21 -4.62 0.64 -1.60
N GLU A 22 -5.63 0.00 -1.01
CA GLU A 22 -7.04 0.20 -1.36
C GLU A 22 -7.53 1.60 -0.97
N GLU A 23 -7.06 2.16 0.15
CA GLU A 23 -7.39 3.53 0.55
C GLU A 23 -6.88 4.56 -0.45
N VAL A 24 -5.72 4.31 -1.05
CA VAL A 24 -5.15 5.14 -2.13
C VAL A 24 -6.00 5.04 -3.41
N THR A 25 -6.46 3.85 -3.76
CA THR A 25 -7.42 3.64 -4.87
C THR A 25 -8.72 4.42 -4.62
N ASN A 26 -9.27 4.32 -3.42
CA ASN A 26 -10.50 5.02 -3.04
C ASN A 26 -10.34 6.54 -3.12
N LEU A 27 -9.21 7.07 -2.67
CA LEU A 27 -8.89 8.50 -2.79
C LEU A 27 -8.79 8.94 -4.26
N GLN A 28 -8.11 8.17 -5.12
CA GLN A 28 -8.01 8.49 -6.55
C GLN A 28 -9.41 8.49 -7.21
N ASN A 29 -10.23 7.49 -6.90
CA ASN A 29 -11.59 7.39 -7.43
C ASN A 29 -12.46 8.56 -6.99
N PHE A 30 -12.40 8.93 -5.71
CA PHE A 30 -13.10 10.09 -5.18
C PHE A 30 -12.71 11.37 -5.91
N LEU A 31 -11.42 11.65 -6.06
CA LEU A 31 -10.96 12.85 -6.76
C LEU A 31 -11.40 12.87 -8.22
N ASN A 32 -11.28 11.74 -8.92
CA ASN A 32 -11.77 11.58 -10.28
C ASN A 32 -13.28 11.88 -10.38
N GLN A 33 -14.09 11.35 -9.46
CA GLN A 33 -15.53 11.58 -9.44
C GLN A 33 -15.86 13.07 -9.22
N VAL A 34 -15.18 13.71 -8.27
CA VAL A 34 -15.39 15.14 -7.98
C VAL A 34 -15.11 15.99 -9.22
N VAL A 35 -13.96 15.81 -9.86
CA VAL A 35 -13.55 16.69 -10.97
C VAL A 35 -14.24 16.36 -12.30
N ASN A 36 -14.66 15.12 -12.53
CA ASN A 36 -15.26 14.70 -13.80
C ASN A 36 -16.80 14.72 -13.79
N GLU A 37 -17.44 14.63 -12.61
CA GLU A 37 -18.89 14.51 -12.53
C GLU A 37 -19.52 15.61 -11.68
N GLN A 38 -18.98 15.88 -10.49
CA GLN A 38 -19.62 16.78 -9.54
C GLN A 38 -19.38 18.26 -9.89
N LEU A 39 -18.12 18.66 -10.07
CA LEU A 39 -17.77 20.05 -10.39
C LEU A 39 -18.41 20.54 -11.70
N PRO A 40 -18.39 19.76 -12.82
CA PRO A 40 -19.06 20.18 -14.05
C PRO A 40 -20.57 20.39 -13.89
N GLY A 41 -21.22 19.66 -12.96
CA GLY A 41 -22.65 19.78 -12.71
C GLY A 41 -23.07 21.04 -11.95
N ILE A 42 -22.15 21.65 -11.19
CA ILE A 42 -22.45 22.81 -10.33
C ILE A 42 -21.72 24.10 -10.74
N TRP A 43 -20.66 23.99 -11.54
CA TRP A 43 -19.85 25.13 -11.95
C TRP A 43 -20.25 25.58 -13.36
N GLN A 44 -20.80 26.80 -13.48
CA GLN A 44 -21.06 27.41 -14.78
C GLN A 44 -19.73 27.84 -15.44
N GLY A 45 -19.37 27.16 -16.55
CA GLY A 45 -18.17 27.46 -17.35
C GLY A 45 -16.97 26.55 -17.08
N GLN A 46 -15.86 26.82 -17.78
CA GLN A 46 -14.67 25.94 -17.84
C GLN A 46 -13.71 26.03 -16.63
N GLY A 47 -14.10 26.72 -15.55
CA GLY A 47 -13.21 26.97 -14.40
C GLY A 47 -12.72 25.70 -13.69
N TYR A 48 -13.44 24.58 -13.84
CA TYR A 48 -13.08 23.29 -13.26
C TYR A 48 -12.03 22.50 -14.06
N GLU A 49 -11.78 22.85 -15.34
CA GLU A 49 -10.88 22.09 -16.23
C GLU A 49 -9.44 22.04 -15.69
N GLY A 50 -8.99 23.10 -15.03
CA GLY A 50 -7.68 23.12 -14.37
C GLY A 50 -7.55 22.11 -13.23
N PHE A 51 -8.64 21.80 -12.52
CA PHE A 51 -8.63 20.76 -11.48
C PHE A 51 -8.67 19.36 -12.09
N GLN A 52 -9.42 19.15 -13.18
CA GLN A 52 -9.37 17.90 -13.93
C GLN A 52 -7.95 17.59 -14.41
N GLN A 53 -7.26 18.59 -14.94
CA GLN A 53 -5.88 18.46 -15.40
C GLN A 53 -4.94 18.05 -14.24
N ARG A 54 -5.03 18.72 -13.09
CA ARG A 54 -4.22 18.39 -11.92
C ARG A 54 -4.46 16.96 -11.41
N VAL A 55 -5.71 16.52 -11.34
CA VAL A 55 -6.03 15.14 -10.91
C VAL A 55 -5.49 14.12 -11.91
N ARG A 56 -5.56 14.40 -13.22
CA ARG A 56 -4.91 13.55 -14.25
C ARG A 56 -3.39 13.49 -14.08
N GLU A 57 -2.75 14.61 -13.81
CA GLU A 57 -1.30 14.68 -13.55
C GLU A 57 -0.88 13.93 -12.28
N MET A 58 -1.78 13.80 -11.30
CA MET A 58 -1.55 13.02 -10.08
C MET A 58 -1.70 11.51 -10.28
N ALA A 59 -2.34 11.03 -11.35
CA ALA A 59 -2.54 9.60 -11.61
C ALA A 59 -1.26 8.74 -11.46
N PRO A 60 -0.08 9.10 -12.03
CA PRO A 60 1.14 8.34 -11.80
C PRO A 60 1.61 8.35 -10.34
N SER A 61 1.34 9.42 -9.57
CA SER A 61 1.71 9.49 -8.15
C SER A 61 0.85 8.55 -7.30
N PHE A 62 -0.44 8.43 -7.62
CA PHE A 62 -1.33 7.44 -6.96
C PHE A 62 -0.85 6.01 -7.22
N GLU A 63 -0.44 5.71 -8.45
CA GLU A 63 0.11 4.41 -8.80
C GLU A 63 1.41 4.11 -8.06
N ALA A 64 2.36 5.05 -8.07
CA ALA A 64 3.61 4.93 -7.33
C ALA A 64 3.39 4.69 -5.83
N MET A 65 2.38 5.36 -5.25
CA MET A 65 2.05 5.22 -3.84
C MET A 65 1.44 3.85 -3.52
N ARG A 66 0.53 3.35 -4.35
CA ARG A 66 0.00 1.97 -4.21
C ARG A 66 1.12 0.95 -4.27
N GLN A 67 1.99 1.05 -5.28
CA GLN A 67 3.11 0.14 -5.46
C GLN A 67 4.04 0.16 -4.25
N LEU A 68 4.42 1.35 -3.77
CA LEU A 68 5.28 1.48 -2.59
C LEU A 68 4.66 0.87 -1.33
N ILE A 69 3.35 1.08 -1.10
CA ILE A 69 2.65 0.49 0.04
C ILE A 69 2.66 -1.04 -0.06
N THR A 70 2.37 -1.58 -1.24
CA THR A 70 2.43 -3.03 -1.49
C THR A 70 3.83 -3.58 -1.28
N ASP A 71 4.86 -2.91 -1.79
CA ASP A 71 6.26 -3.32 -1.67
C ASP A 71 6.75 -3.33 -0.22
N ILE A 72 6.37 -2.32 0.57
CA ILE A 72 6.67 -2.27 2.01
C ILE A 72 6.03 -3.47 2.71
N GLY A 73 4.74 -3.71 2.48
CA GLY A 73 4.04 -4.81 3.11
C GLY A 73 4.60 -6.19 2.73
N ASP A 74 4.94 -6.38 1.45
CA ASP A 74 5.62 -7.60 0.97
C ASP A 74 7.02 -7.76 1.59
N GLY A 75 7.77 -6.66 1.72
CA GLY A 75 9.08 -6.67 2.37
C GLY A 75 9.02 -7.09 3.83
N VAL A 76 8.01 -6.63 4.57
CA VAL A 76 7.78 -7.02 5.98
C VAL A 76 7.45 -8.51 6.09
N ILE A 77 6.56 -9.02 5.24
CA ILE A 77 6.17 -10.45 5.24
C ILE A 77 7.38 -11.33 4.91
N LYS A 78 8.10 -11.02 3.82
CA LYS A 78 9.29 -11.78 3.40
C LYS A 78 10.39 -11.79 4.46
N ASN A 79 10.55 -10.67 5.17
CA ASN A 79 11.54 -10.58 6.25
C ASN A 79 11.18 -11.50 7.42
N ALA A 80 9.91 -11.52 7.84
CA ALA A 80 9.43 -12.44 8.87
C ALA A 80 9.58 -13.91 8.47
N GLU A 81 9.26 -14.25 7.22
CA GLU A 81 9.43 -15.61 6.66
C GLU A 81 10.90 -16.05 6.70
N ALA A 82 11.83 -15.19 6.26
CA ALA A 82 13.26 -15.51 6.25
C ALA A 82 13.82 -15.76 7.67
N TYR A 83 13.38 -14.99 8.67
CA TYR A 83 13.79 -15.23 10.06
C TYR A 83 13.16 -16.50 10.65
N GLN A 84 11.90 -16.79 10.32
CA GLN A 84 11.23 -18.03 10.75
C GLN A 84 11.92 -19.29 10.19
N GLU A 85 12.33 -19.25 8.91
CA GLU A 85 13.10 -20.32 8.26
C GLU A 85 14.48 -20.51 8.91
N PHE A 86 15.17 -19.40 9.21
CA PHE A 86 16.46 -19.44 9.89
C PHE A 86 16.36 -20.10 11.26
N ASP A 87 15.39 -19.68 12.09
CA ASP A 87 15.19 -20.24 13.44
C ASP A 87 14.86 -21.74 13.40
N THR A 88 14.05 -22.17 12.42
CA THR A 88 13.72 -23.60 12.21
C THR A 88 14.96 -24.41 11.80
N THR A 89 15.82 -23.83 10.95
CA THR A 89 17.05 -24.49 10.47
C THR A 89 18.10 -24.62 11.58
N ILE A 90 18.26 -23.59 12.42
CA ILE A 90 19.17 -23.66 13.57
C ILE A 90 18.64 -24.61 14.64
N GLY A 91 17.33 -24.58 14.90
CA GLY A 91 16.68 -25.49 15.86
C GLY A 91 16.80 -26.97 15.47
N SER A 92 16.74 -27.30 14.19
CA SER A 92 16.93 -28.67 13.69
C SER A 92 18.41 -29.11 13.72
N LYS A 93 19.36 -28.21 13.44
CA LYS A 93 20.81 -28.50 13.51
C LYS A 93 21.34 -28.70 14.93
N ASN A 94 20.75 -28.06 15.94
CA ASN A 94 21.16 -28.22 17.35
C ASN A 94 20.52 -29.44 18.04
N ARG A 95 19.60 -30.15 17.37
CA ARG A 95 18.89 -31.33 17.92
C ARG A 95 19.48 -32.68 17.46
N ASN A 96 20.42 -32.65 16.52
CA ASN A 96 21.22 -33.79 16.05
C ASN A 96 22.66 -33.68 16.55
#